data_AF-S9VW45-F1
#
_entry.id   AF-S9VW45-F1
#
_cell.length_a   1.000
_cell.length_b   1.000
_cell.length_c   1.000
_cell.angle_alpha   90.00
_cell.angle_beta   90.00
_cell.angle_gamma   90.00
#
_symmetry.space_group_name_H-M   'P 1'
#
loop_
_entity.id
_entity.type
_entity.pdbx_description
1 polymer ?
#
loop_
_entity_poly.entity_id
_entity_poly.type
_entity_poly.pdbx_seq_one_letter_code
_entity_poly.pdbx_strand_id
1 'polypeptide(L)'
;MADERTESRARREEVKVFRSSLDKRTISTTLFTQPSFYMALGNMALMYITHRFPEEFLPPRYLSMSYNGLKASSMLAIPFCAISGFYFSIASIVSASPDSLGGHLYGFTVSTGVGLGMMGLRRVSWYYPLLGAAYLAFGGLHHYRRLMLYGDNAPLMCVSDMREIWSDIRGKKQTDSS
;
A
#
# COMPACT_ATOMS: atom_id res chain seq x y z
N MET A 1 18.17 -43.66 -29.18
CA MET A 1 16.83 -43.71 -28.57
C MET A 1 16.88 -42.98 -27.23
N ALA A 2 16.88 -41.64 -27.29
CA ALA A 2 16.79 -40.76 -26.12
C ALA A 2 16.66 -39.32 -26.64
N ASP A 3 15.54 -38.97 -27.29
CA ASP A 3 15.29 -37.57 -27.70
C ASP A 3 13.81 -37.23 -27.90
N GLU A 4 12.96 -37.47 -26.90
CA GLU A 4 11.54 -37.06 -26.97
C GLU A 4 10.95 -36.51 -25.66
N ARG A 5 11.72 -36.45 -24.56
CA ARG A 5 11.19 -35.95 -23.26
C ARG A 5 11.50 -34.50 -22.95
N THR A 6 12.29 -33.82 -23.79
CA THR A 6 12.73 -32.44 -23.53
C THR A 6 11.89 -31.40 -24.27
N GLU A 7 11.15 -31.77 -25.31
CA GLU A 7 10.37 -30.82 -26.11
C GLU A 7 8.97 -30.51 -25.53
N SER A 8 8.44 -31.34 -24.62
CA SER A 8 7.09 -31.13 -24.06
C SER A 8 7.03 -30.06 -22.96
N ARG A 9 8.17 -29.51 -22.51
CA ARG A 9 8.24 -28.40 -21.56
C ARG A 9 8.29 -27.01 -22.22
N ALA A 10 8.50 -26.94 -23.53
CA ALA A 10 8.62 -25.69 -24.28
C ALA A 10 7.29 -25.15 -24.85
N ARG A 11 6.16 -25.81 -24.56
CA ARG A 11 4.85 -25.45 -25.12
C ARG A 11 3.81 -25.13 -24.03
N ARG A 12 4.21 -24.37 -22.99
CA ARG A 12 3.22 -23.52 -22.32
C ARG A 12 3.11 -22.27 -23.17
N GLU A 13 2.08 -22.24 -24.02
CA GLU A 13 1.65 -21.03 -24.70
C GLU A 13 1.55 -19.91 -23.66
N GLU A 14 2.42 -18.91 -23.79
CA GLU A 14 2.20 -17.60 -23.20
C GLU A 14 0.91 -17.05 -23.81
N VAL A 15 -0.20 -17.32 -23.13
CA VAL A 15 -1.51 -16.75 -23.42
C VAL A 15 -1.40 -15.26 -23.13
N LYS A 16 -0.91 -14.49 -24.13
CA LYS A 16 -0.90 -13.01 -24.16
C LYS A 16 -2.33 -12.51 -24.28
N VAL A 17 -3.11 -12.64 -23.22
CA VAL A 17 -4.47 -12.13 -23.15
C VAL A 17 -4.40 -10.72 -22.57
N PHE A 18 -4.39 -9.77 -23.50
CA PHE A 18 -4.44 -8.32 -23.29
C PHE A 18 -3.17 -7.67 -22.75
N ARG A 19 -2.12 -7.59 -23.59
CA ARG A 19 -1.33 -6.35 -23.64
C ARG A 19 -2.27 -5.23 -24.10
N SER A 20 -3.04 -4.66 -23.18
CA SER A 20 -3.66 -3.37 -23.46
C SER A 20 -2.51 -2.43 -23.80
N SER A 21 -2.51 -1.96 -25.04
CA SER A 21 -1.69 -0.86 -25.54
C SER A 21 -2.12 0.44 -24.87
N LEU A 22 -2.20 0.44 -23.54
CA LEU A 22 -2.21 1.65 -22.75
C LEU A 22 -0.78 2.14 -22.79
N ASP A 23 -0.56 2.97 -23.79
CA ASP A 23 0.63 3.70 -24.12
C ASP A 23 1.53 3.89 -22.89
N LYS A 24 2.63 3.12 -22.83
CA LYS A 24 3.69 3.33 -21.83
C LYS A 24 4.41 4.67 -22.05
N ARG A 25 4.03 5.43 -23.09
CA ARG A 25 4.49 6.78 -23.33
C ARG A 25 3.43 7.78 -22.88
N THR A 26 3.88 8.72 -22.05
CA THR A 26 3.17 9.97 -21.70
C THR A 26 2.17 9.87 -20.55
N ILE A 27 2.60 9.39 -19.39
CA ILE A 27 2.09 9.98 -18.15
C ILE A 27 3.27 10.45 -17.30
N SER A 28 3.74 11.66 -17.62
CA SER A 28 4.37 12.50 -16.59
C SER A 28 3.31 12.78 -15.53
N THR A 29 3.06 11.81 -14.64
CA THR A 29 2.12 11.98 -13.53
C THR A 29 2.76 12.96 -12.56
N THR A 30 2.38 14.23 -12.65
CA THR A 30 2.73 15.20 -11.62
C THR A 30 2.17 14.68 -10.29
N LEU A 31 2.85 14.99 -9.18
CA LEU A 31 2.45 14.56 -7.83
C LEU A 31 0.95 14.80 -7.54
N PHE A 32 0.40 15.89 -8.09
CA PHE A 32 -0.99 16.30 -7.92
C PHE A 32 -2.00 15.40 -8.63
N THR A 33 -1.58 14.58 -9.60
CA THR A 33 -2.46 13.62 -10.30
C THR A 33 -2.54 12.27 -9.59
N GLN A 34 -1.70 12.05 -8.56
CA GLN A 34 -1.66 10.78 -7.85
C GLN A 34 -2.76 10.68 -6.79
N PRO A 35 -3.64 9.67 -6.84
CA PRO A 35 -4.66 9.46 -5.81
C PRO A 35 -4.09 9.33 -4.39
N SER A 36 -2.86 8.81 -4.26
CA SER A 36 -2.15 8.74 -2.98
C SER A 36 -1.89 10.12 -2.37
N PHE A 37 -1.64 11.14 -3.19
CA PHE A 37 -1.46 12.52 -2.72
C PHE A 37 -2.75 13.05 -2.06
N TYR A 38 -3.91 12.78 -2.68
CA TYR A 38 -5.19 13.17 -2.10
C TYR A 38 -5.55 12.39 -0.84
N MET A 39 -5.13 11.12 -0.73
CA MET A 39 -5.25 10.38 0.52
C MET A 39 -4.42 11.00 1.64
N ALA A 40 -3.21 11.50 1.35
CA ALA A 40 -2.40 12.20 2.34
C ALA A 40 -3.08 13.50 2.82
N LEU A 41 -3.66 14.27 1.89
CA LEU A 41 -4.43 15.48 2.21
C LEU A 41 -5.71 15.16 2.98
N GLY A 42 -6.44 14.13 2.58
CA GLY A 42 -7.65 13.66 3.26
C GLY A 42 -7.36 13.29 4.72
N ASN A 43 -6.24 12.61 4.98
CA ASN A 43 -5.78 12.31 6.34
C ASN A 43 -5.47 13.57 7.15
N MET A 44 -4.85 14.58 6.55
CA MET A 44 -4.57 15.85 7.23
C MET A 44 -5.86 16.61 7.55
N ALA A 45 -6.83 16.62 6.63
CA ALA A 45 -8.14 17.21 6.87
C ALA A 45 -8.88 16.46 7.99
N LEU A 46 -8.78 15.13 8.00
CA LEU A 46 -9.36 14.28 9.02
C LEU A 46 -8.77 14.58 10.41
N MET A 47 -7.44 14.67 10.50
CA MET A 47 -6.74 15.09 11.71
C MET A 47 -7.25 16.44 12.22
N TYR A 48 -7.37 17.43 11.32
CA TYR A 48 -7.89 18.75 11.68
C TYR A 48 -9.32 18.67 12.23
N ILE A 49 -10.20 17.91 11.59
CA ILE A 49 -11.58 17.71 12.03
C ILE A 49 -11.62 16.99 13.39
N THR A 50 -10.83 15.93 13.57
CA THR A 50 -10.72 15.19 14.83
C THR A 50 -10.19 16.07 15.97
N HIS A 51 -9.26 16.99 15.68
CA HIS A 51 -8.78 17.96 16.65
C HIS A 51 -9.81 19.05 16.96
N ARG A 52 -10.60 19.47 15.96
CA ARG A 52 -11.60 20.54 16.10
C ARG A 52 -12.86 20.08 16.82
N PHE A 53 -13.24 18.81 16.65
CA PHE A 53 -14.45 18.19 17.19
C PHE A 53 -14.14 16.84 17.86
N PRO A 54 -13.27 16.79 18.89
CA PRO A 54 -12.80 15.53 19.46
C PRO A 54 -13.93 14.71 20.08
N GLU A 55 -15.01 15.36 20.54
CA GLU A 55 -16.17 14.69 21.17
C GLU A 55 -16.93 13.76 20.21
N GLU A 56 -16.86 14.03 18.91
CA GLU A 56 -17.52 13.21 17.88
C GLU A 56 -16.73 11.95 17.52
N PHE A 57 -15.40 12.00 17.67
CA PHE A 57 -14.50 10.94 17.21
C PHE A 57 -13.88 10.12 18.35
N LEU A 58 -13.83 10.67 19.56
CA LEU A 58 -13.24 10.03 20.72
C LEU A 58 -14.29 9.77 21.81
N PRO A 59 -14.26 8.57 22.41
CA PRO A 59 -15.07 8.29 23.57
C PRO A 59 -14.78 9.29 24.71
N PRO A 60 -15.78 9.62 25.56
CA PRO A 60 -15.62 10.55 26.67
C PRO A 60 -14.43 10.24 27.59
N ARG A 61 -14.12 8.96 27.77
CA ARG A 61 -12.97 8.48 28.55
C ARG A 61 -11.61 9.02 28.05
N TYR A 62 -11.46 9.26 26.76
CA TYR A 62 -10.22 9.76 26.16
C TYR A 62 -10.16 11.29 26.10
N LEU A 63 -11.29 11.98 26.24
CA LEU A 63 -11.33 13.46 26.21
C LEU A 63 -10.68 14.09 27.45
N SER A 64 -10.87 13.46 28.61
CA SER A 64 -10.28 13.90 29.88
C SER A 64 -8.87 13.33 30.12
N MET A 65 -8.42 12.41 29.26
CA MET A 65 -7.14 11.74 29.42
C MET A 65 -5.99 12.65 28.97
N SER A 66 -5.00 12.81 29.84
CA SER A 66 -3.78 13.57 29.58
C SER A 66 -2.57 12.73 29.95
N TYR A 67 -1.57 12.70 29.08
CA TYR A 67 -0.29 12.06 29.30
C TYR A 67 0.80 13.13 29.23
N ASN A 68 1.59 13.27 30.31
CA ASN A 68 2.66 14.26 30.40
C ASN A 68 2.22 15.70 30.01
N GLY A 69 0.99 16.08 30.38
CA GLY A 69 0.41 17.39 30.07
C GLY A 69 -0.18 17.52 28.66
N LEU A 70 -0.03 16.51 27.80
CA LEU A 70 -0.64 16.47 26.47
C LEU A 70 -1.98 15.73 26.51
N LYS A 71 -3.03 16.38 26.01
CA LYS A 71 -4.34 15.75 25.86
C LYS A 71 -4.25 14.58 24.86
N ALA A 72 -4.96 13.49 25.14
CA ALA A 72 -4.96 12.31 24.27
C ALA A 72 -5.42 12.64 22.84
N SER A 73 -6.30 13.64 22.67
CA SER A 73 -6.70 14.13 21.34
C SER A 73 -5.52 14.68 20.53
N SER A 74 -4.59 15.39 21.17
CA SER A 74 -3.39 15.92 20.51
C SER A 74 -2.39 14.83 20.14
N MET A 75 -2.37 13.71 20.87
CA MET A 75 -1.50 12.56 20.55
C MET A 75 -1.92 11.86 19.26
N LEU A 76 -3.17 12.01 18.82
CA LEU A 76 -3.67 11.47 17.55
C LEU A 76 -3.06 12.16 16.33
N ALA A 77 -2.47 13.34 16.49
CA ALA A 77 -1.72 13.99 15.42
C ALA A 77 -0.61 13.08 14.87
N ILE A 78 0.08 12.35 15.76
CA ILE A 78 1.22 11.52 15.41
C ILE A 78 0.84 10.43 14.38
N PRO A 79 -0.15 9.56 14.62
CA PRO A 79 -0.53 8.56 13.64
C PRO A 79 -1.09 9.17 12.35
N PHE A 80 -1.87 10.25 12.40
CA PHE A 80 -2.36 10.90 11.18
C PHE A 80 -1.20 11.49 10.34
N CYS A 81 -0.24 12.14 10.98
CA CYS A 81 0.96 12.65 10.32
C CYS A 81 1.80 11.54 9.71
N ALA A 82 1.98 10.43 10.41
CA ALA A 82 2.71 9.27 9.89
C ALA A 82 2.01 8.68 8.65
N ILE A 83 0.69 8.48 8.71
CA ILE A 83 -0.09 7.94 7.59
C ILE A 83 -0.02 8.88 6.38
N SER A 84 -0.22 10.20 6.57
CA SER A 84 -0.06 11.16 5.48
C SER A 84 1.35 11.19 4.91
N GLY A 85 2.38 11.12 5.77
CA GLY A 85 3.77 11.04 5.35
C GLY A 85 4.01 9.84 4.43
N PHE A 86 3.51 8.66 4.82
CA PHE A 86 3.60 7.47 3.98
C PHE A 86 2.91 7.66 2.63
N TYR A 87 1.69 8.22 2.60
CA TYR A 87 0.97 8.46 1.35
C TYR A 87 1.62 9.52 0.45
N PHE A 88 2.23 10.56 1.02
CA PHE A 88 3.07 11.49 0.25
C PHE A 88 4.31 10.80 -0.33
N SER A 89 4.99 9.96 0.45
CA SER A 89 6.13 9.18 -0.04
C SER A 89 5.71 8.23 -1.16
N ILE A 90 4.56 7.55 -1.03
CA ILE A 90 4.01 6.69 -2.08
C ILE A 90 3.74 7.50 -3.36
N ALA A 91 3.05 8.64 -3.25
CA ALA A 91 2.79 9.51 -4.39
C ALA A 91 4.10 9.96 -5.08
N SER A 92 5.11 10.30 -4.29
CA SER A 92 6.43 10.68 -4.79
C SER A 92 7.14 9.55 -5.53
N ILE A 93 7.17 8.34 -4.96
CA ILE A 93 7.81 7.18 -5.59
C ILE A 93 7.11 6.83 -6.91
N VAL A 94 5.78 6.83 -6.92
CA VAL A 94 4.99 6.50 -8.13
C VAL A 94 5.17 7.55 -9.22
N SER A 95 5.27 8.85 -8.86
CA SER A 95 5.49 9.93 -9.82
C SER A 95 6.93 10.03 -10.34
N ALA A 96 7.92 9.67 -9.53
CA ALA A 96 9.33 9.83 -9.88
C ALA A 96 9.93 8.62 -10.62
N SER A 97 9.34 7.42 -10.46
CA SER A 97 9.93 6.18 -10.96
C SER A 97 9.34 5.77 -12.32
N PRO A 98 10.17 5.40 -13.32
CA PRO A 98 9.68 4.81 -14.57
C PRO A 98 9.02 3.44 -14.35
N ASP A 99 9.46 2.71 -13.33
CA ASP A 99 8.83 1.49 -12.82
C ASP A 99 8.10 1.79 -11.49
N SER A 100 6.83 2.18 -11.58
CA SER A 100 6.00 2.56 -10.43
C SER A 100 5.51 1.38 -9.57
N LEU A 101 5.89 0.15 -9.91
CA LEU A 101 5.48 -1.08 -9.24
C LEU A 101 5.80 -1.06 -7.74
N GLY A 102 7.03 -0.66 -7.38
CA GLY A 102 7.47 -0.59 -5.99
C GLY A 102 6.64 0.39 -5.16
N GLY A 103 6.26 1.53 -5.75
CA GLY A 103 5.39 2.52 -5.13
C GLY A 103 3.97 1.98 -4.90
N HIS A 104 3.42 1.25 -5.87
CA HIS A 104 2.10 0.63 -5.69
C HIS A 104 2.12 -0.54 -4.70
N LEU A 105 3.19 -1.33 -4.63
CA LEU A 105 3.35 -2.40 -3.63
C LEU A 105 3.42 -1.80 -2.23
N TYR A 106 4.27 -0.77 -2.05
CA TYR A 106 4.36 -0.05 -0.80
C TYR A 106 3.02 0.57 -0.39
N GLY A 107 2.32 1.21 -1.33
CA GLY A 107 0.99 1.77 -1.10
C GLY A 107 -0.06 0.73 -0.74
N PHE A 108 -0.02 -0.47 -1.33
CA PHE A 108 -0.89 -1.58 -0.94
C PHE A 108 -0.59 -2.05 0.49
N THR A 109 0.67 -2.24 0.84
CA THR A 109 1.08 -2.67 2.20
C THR A 109 0.67 -1.65 3.26
N VAL A 110 0.93 -0.36 3.02
CA VAL A 110 0.53 0.73 3.94
C VAL A 110 -0.99 0.75 4.10
N SER A 111 -1.74 0.74 2.99
CA SER A 111 -3.20 0.81 3.03
C SER A 111 -3.83 -0.40 3.74
N THR A 112 -3.31 -1.60 3.49
CA THR A 112 -3.78 -2.83 4.15
C THR A 112 -3.40 -2.85 5.63
N GLY A 113 -2.17 -2.48 5.98
CA GLY A 113 -1.70 -2.44 7.37
C GLY A 113 -2.49 -1.45 8.22
N VAL A 114 -2.66 -0.22 7.72
CA VAL A 114 -3.48 0.82 8.37
C VAL A 114 -4.92 0.37 8.46
N GLY A 115 -5.47 -0.16 7.36
CA GLY A 115 -6.85 -0.63 7.29
C GLY A 115 -7.18 -1.73 8.31
N LEU A 116 -6.36 -2.77 8.39
CA LEU A 116 -6.50 -3.85 9.37
C LEU A 116 -6.26 -3.37 10.80
N GLY A 117 -5.28 -2.49 11.02
CA GLY A 117 -5.03 -1.88 12.32
C GLY A 117 -6.25 -1.14 12.85
N MET A 118 -6.89 -0.34 12.00
CA MET A 118 -8.10 0.41 12.37
C MET A 118 -9.33 -0.49 12.56
N MET A 119 -9.45 -1.58 11.79
CA MET A 119 -10.45 -2.62 12.05
C MET A 119 -10.28 -3.27 13.44
N GLY A 120 -9.04 -3.48 13.87
CA GLY A 120 -8.71 -3.96 15.21
C GLY A 120 -9.19 -3.03 16.33
N LEU A 121 -9.25 -1.72 16.05
CA LEU A 121 -9.72 -0.69 16.98
C LEU A 121 -11.25 -0.56 17.05
N ARG A 122 -12.01 -1.51 16.49
CA ARG A 122 -13.49 -1.51 16.54
C ARG A 122 -14.11 -1.32 17.94
N ARG A 123 -13.40 -1.75 18.99
CA ARG A 123 -13.88 -1.65 20.38
C ARG A 123 -13.68 -0.25 20.97
N VAL A 124 -12.88 0.60 20.34
CA VAL A 124 -12.61 1.97 20.78
C VAL A 124 -13.67 2.92 20.23
N SER A 125 -13.95 2.85 18.93
CA SER A 125 -14.99 3.66 18.27
C SER A 125 -15.43 2.99 16.98
N TRP A 126 -16.71 3.14 16.63
CA TRP A 126 -17.28 2.70 15.35
C TRP A 126 -16.69 3.43 14.15
N TYR A 127 -16.11 4.60 14.38
CA TYR A 127 -15.44 5.39 13.36
C TYR A 127 -14.19 4.71 12.80
N TYR A 128 -13.40 4.01 13.65
CA TYR A 128 -12.15 3.38 13.20
C TYR A 128 -12.37 2.26 12.17
N PRO A 129 -13.34 1.34 12.33
CA PRO A 129 -13.70 0.40 11.27
C PRO A 129 -14.11 1.09 9.97
N LEU A 130 -14.91 2.15 10.01
CA LEU A 130 -15.30 2.86 8.78
C LEU A 130 -14.06 3.41 8.05
N LEU A 131 -13.14 4.01 8.80
CA LEU A 131 -11.89 4.52 8.27
C LEU A 131 -11.00 3.39 7.72
N GLY A 132 -10.91 2.29 8.46
CA GLY A 132 -10.19 1.09 8.04
C GLY A 132 -10.71 0.51 6.72
N ALA A 133 -12.03 0.51 6.53
CA ALA A 133 -12.65 0.05 5.29
C ALA A 133 -12.27 0.97 4.11
N ALA A 134 -12.22 2.29 4.33
CA ALA A 134 -11.77 3.24 3.31
C ALA A 134 -10.32 3.00 2.88
N TYR A 135 -9.40 2.75 3.82
CA TYR A 135 -8.01 2.40 3.48
C TYR A 135 -7.92 1.06 2.76
N LEU A 136 -8.64 0.03 3.21
CA LEU A 136 -8.66 -1.26 2.52
C LEU A 136 -9.22 -1.14 1.10
N ALA A 137 -10.31 -0.40 0.92
CA ALA A 137 -10.89 -0.13 -0.38
C ALA A 137 -9.91 0.62 -1.28
N PHE A 138 -9.23 1.65 -0.76
CA PHE A 138 -8.21 2.37 -1.51
C PHE A 138 -7.03 1.46 -1.90
N GLY A 139 -6.50 0.69 -0.94
CA GLY A 139 -5.44 -0.29 -1.19
C GLY A 139 -5.83 -1.31 -2.25
N GLY A 140 -7.01 -1.90 -2.16
CA GLY A 140 -7.53 -2.91 -3.09
C GLY A 140 -7.87 -2.34 -4.47
N LEU A 141 -8.61 -1.24 -4.54
CA LEU A 141 -9.13 -0.71 -5.80
C LEU A 141 -8.10 0.12 -6.56
N HIS A 142 -7.20 0.82 -5.86
CA HIS A 142 -6.19 1.66 -6.49
C HIS A 142 -4.86 0.93 -6.62
N HIS A 143 -4.22 0.56 -5.50
CA HIS A 143 -2.87 -0.01 -5.53
C HIS A 143 -2.85 -1.43 -6.06
N TYR A 144 -3.71 -2.31 -5.55
CA TYR A 144 -3.74 -3.71 -5.99
C TYR A 144 -4.19 -3.85 -7.44
N ARG A 145 -5.19 -3.10 -7.90
CA ARG A 145 -5.55 -3.06 -9.32
C ARG A 145 -4.38 -2.62 -10.21
N ARG A 146 -3.60 -1.62 -9.79
CA ARG A 146 -2.40 -1.19 -10.52
C ARG A 146 -1.33 -2.28 -10.53
N LEU A 147 -1.14 -2.98 -9.42
CA LEU A 147 -0.22 -4.12 -9.35
C LEU A 147 -0.63 -5.27 -10.27
N MET A 148 -1.93 -5.58 -10.39
CA MET A 148 -2.43 -6.60 -11.32
C MET A 148 -2.18 -6.25 -12.80
N LEU A 149 -2.01 -4.98 -13.16
CA LEU A 149 -1.68 -4.58 -14.53
C LEU A 149 -0.21 -4.85 -14.90
N TYR A 150 0.66 -5.04 -13.91
CA TYR A 150 2.08 -5.32 -14.13
C TYR A 150 2.42 -6.81 -14.07
N GLY A 151 1.46 -7.70 -13.79
CA GLY A 151 1.69 -9.14 -13.77
C GLY A 151 0.52 -9.92 -14.35
N ASP A 152 0.80 -10.86 -15.25
CA ASP A 152 -0.11 -11.97 -15.56
C ASP A 152 -0.37 -12.86 -14.33
N ASN A 153 0.36 -12.63 -13.23
CA ASN A 153 0.19 -13.23 -11.91
C ASN A 153 0.04 -12.11 -10.87
N ALA A 154 -1.12 -12.03 -10.22
CA ALA A 154 -1.40 -11.04 -9.17
C ALA A 154 -0.41 -11.17 -7.99
N PRO A 155 0.02 -10.07 -7.34
CA PRO A 155 1.04 -10.10 -6.27
C PRO A 155 0.65 -10.92 -5.05
N LEU A 156 -0.65 -11.11 -4.81
CA LEU A 156 -1.15 -11.96 -3.73
C LEU A 156 -0.85 -13.45 -3.95
N MET A 157 -0.53 -13.87 -5.19
CA MET A 157 -0.09 -15.23 -5.53
C MET A 157 1.44 -15.37 -5.67
N CYS A 158 2.18 -14.27 -5.88
CA CYS A 158 3.65 -14.25 -5.96
C CYS A 158 4.37 -14.07 -4.61
N VAL A 159 3.70 -14.31 -3.48
CA VAL A 159 4.39 -14.42 -2.17
C VAL A 159 5.34 -15.63 -2.16
N SER A 160 5.03 -16.65 -2.97
CA SER A 160 5.94 -17.77 -3.30
C SER A 160 7.20 -17.25 -4.00
N ASP A 161 7.06 -16.39 -5.01
CA ASP A 161 8.18 -15.87 -5.81
C ASP A 161 9.02 -14.86 -5.02
N MET A 162 8.44 -14.08 -4.10
CA MET A 162 9.20 -13.20 -3.21
C MET A 162 10.17 -13.98 -2.31
N ARG A 163 9.76 -15.18 -1.86
CA ARG A 163 10.64 -16.09 -1.10
C ARG A 163 11.76 -16.64 -1.99
N GLU A 164 11.48 -16.93 -3.25
CA GLU A 164 12.49 -17.34 -4.24
C GLU A 164 13.47 -16.21 -4.54
N ILE A 165 13.00 -15.01 -4.88
CA ILE A 165 13.82 -13.81 -5.13
C ILE A 165 14.69 -13.48 -3.90
N TRP A 166 14.14 -13.59 -2.70
CA TRP A 166 14.90 -13.33 -1.48
C TRP A 166 15.92 -14.43 -1.14
N SER A 167 15.61 -15.69 -1.48
CA SER A 167 16.57 -16.79 -1.37
C SER A 167 17.72 -16.64 -2.37
N ASP A 168 17.44 -16.18 -3.59
CA ASP A 168 18.44 -15.95 -4.64
C ASP A 168 19.38 -14.78 -4.30
N ILE A 169 18.84 -13.71 -3.70
CA ILE A 169 19.65 -12.58 -3.20
C ILE A 169 20.55 -13.01 -2.03
N ARG A 170 20.08 -13.91 -1.15
CA ARG A 170 20.91 -14.47 -0.08
C ARG A 170 21.96 -15.46 -0.60
N GLY A 171 21.61 -16.27 -1.59
CA GLY A 171 22.53 -17.21 -2.24
C GLY A 171 23.68 -16.49 -2.94
N LYS A 172 23.39 -15.41 -3.66
CA LYS A 172 24.42 -14.58 -4.33
C LYS A 172 25.40 -13.92 -3.36
N LYS A 173 24.94 -13.50 -2.17
CA LYS A 173 25.85 -12.99 -1.13
C LYS A 173 26.83 -14.05 -0.60
N GLN A 174 26.47 -15.33 -0.70
CA GLN A 174 27.30 -16.43 -0.21
C GLN A 174 28.37 -16.87 -1.22
N THR A 175 28.14 -16.66 -2.52
CA THR A 175 29.13 -16.90 -3.57
C THR A 175 30.14 -15.77 -3.76
N ASP A 176 29.82 -14.53 -3.38
CA ASP A 176 30.75 -13.39 -3.46
C ASP A 176 31.69 -13.27 -2.24
N SER A 177 31.61 -14.23 -1.30
CA SER A 177 32.40 -14.25 -0.06
C SER A 177 33.25 -15.53 0.11
N SER A 178 33.47 -16.29 -0.96
CA SER A 178 34.43 -17.41 -1.02
C SER A 178 35.57 -17.09 -1.98
#